data_AF-A0A5J5A4P8-F1
#
_entry.id   AF-A0A5J5A4P8-F1
#
_cell.length_a   1.000
_cell.length_b   1.000
_cell.length_c   1.000
_cell.angle_alpha   90.00
_cell.angle_beta   90.00
_cell.angle_gamma   90.00
#
_symmetry.space_group_name_H-M   'P 1'
#
loop_
_entity.id
_entity.type
_entity.pdbx_description
1 polymer ?
#
loop_
_entity_poly.entity_id
_entity_poly.type
_entity_poly.pdbx_seq_one_letter_code
_entity_poly.pdbx_strand_id
1 'polypeptide(L)'
;MEAKLEVVGGGGNDYGYGAFTGGNADRSKIGTYYQEMLKSNPTNSLLLRNYGKFLQEVERDTVKAEEYYGRAILASPGDGEVLSLYGKLIWETQRDEDRAKSYFDQAVHAAPDDCMVLGSYAHFMWEAEEDEELGREQASPAIVEAF
;
A
#
# COMPACT_ATOMS: atom_id res chain seq x y z
N MET A 1 -43.44 2.50 -0.32
CA MET A 1 -42.52 1.47 -0.84
C MET A 1 -41.15 2.12 -0.86
N GLU A 2 -40.31 1.82 0.14
CA GLU A 2 -38.93 2.28 0.19
C GLU A 2 -38.06 1.19 -0.45
N ALA A 3 -37.29 1.56 -1.48
CA ALA A 3 -36.28 0.70 -2.06
C ALA A 3 -34.94 1.02 -1.38
N LYS A 4 -34.40 0.06 -0.62
CA LYS A 4 -33.01 0.09 -0.17
C LYS A 4 -32.11 -0.26 -1.36
N LEU A 5 -31.24 0.67 -1.76
CA LEU A 5 -30.08 0.33 -2.58
C LEU A 5 -29.02 -0.28 -1.65
N GLU A 6 -28.70 -1.54 -1.87
CA GLU A 6 -27.48 -2.14 -1.34
C GLU A 6 -26.33 -1.78 -2.29
N VAL A 7 -25.37 -1.01 -1.78
CA VAL A 7 -24.11 -0.74 -2.47
C VAL A 7 -23.29 -2.02 -2.43
N VAL A 8 -23.14 -2.66 -3.58
CA VAL A 8 -22.21 -3.77 -3.77
C VAL A 8 -20.80 -3.20 -3.70
N GLY A 9 -20.09 -3.49 -2.61
CA GLY A 9 -18.68 -3.15 -2.46
C GLY A 9 -17.86 -3.76 -3.60
N GLY A 10 -17.17 -2.89 -4.33
CA GLY A 10 -16.28 -3.27 -5.43
C GLY A 10 -15.14 -4.14 -4.92
N GLY A 11 -15.07 -5.37 -5.44
CA GLY A 11 -13.97 -6.29 -5.16
C GLY A 11 -12.67 -5.76 -5.73
N GLY A 12 -11.70 -5.53 -4.84
CA GLY A 12 -10.32 -5.24 -5.22
C GLY A 12 -9.72 -6.44 -5.94
N ASN A 13 -9.25 -6.21 -7.17
CA ASN A 13 -8.62 -7.22 -8.01
C ASN A 13 -7.19 -7.51 -7.53
N ASP A 14 -7.05 -8.70 -6.97
CA ASP A 14 -5.82 -9.36 -6.54
C ASP A 14 -4.98 -9.78 -7.76
N TYR A 15 -4.02 -8.93 -8.17
CA TYR A 15 -3.05 -9.28 -9.20
C TYR A 15 -1.85 -10.01 -8.55
N GLY A 16 -1.90 -11.34 -8.67
CA GLY A 16 -1.06 -12.26 -7.95
C GLY A 16 0.43 -12.25 -8.33
N TYR A 17 1.24 -12.17 -7.28
CA TYR A 17 2.35 -13.10 -7.07
C TYR A 17 2.07 -13.84 -5.76
N GLY A 18 1.49 -15.04 -5.89
CA GLY A 18 1.27 -15.98 -4.78
C GLY A 18 0.11 -15.63 -3.86
N ALA A 19 -1.13 -15.77 -4.34
CA ALA A 19 -2.30 -15.82 -3.48
C ALA A 19 -2.10 -16.95 -2.44
N PHE A 20 -1.73 -16.57 -1.21
CA PHE A 20 -1.61 -17.51 -0.11
C PHE A 20 -3.01 -17.89 0.35
N THR A 21 -3.59 -18.89 -0.32
CA THR A 21 -4.84 -19.55 0.11
C THR A 21 -4.61 -20.55 1.24
N GLY A 22 -3.39 -20.59 1.80
CA GLY A 22 -2.98 -21.47 2.88
C GLY A 22 -3.58 -21.08 4.23
N GLY A 23 -4.02 -22.07 4.99
CA GLY A 23 -4.59 -21.85 6.34
C GLY A 23 -3.57 -21.25 7.31
N ASN A 24 -4.01 -20.97 8.55
CA ASN A 24 -3.17 -20.40 9.62
C ASN A 24 -1.80 -21.08 9.79
N ALA A 25 -1.74 -22.40 9.62
CA ALA A 25 -0.50 -23.16 9.74
C ALA A 25 0.52 -22.81 8.65
N ASP A 26 0.07 -22.52 7.43
CA ASP A 26 0.97 -22.18 6.34
C ASP A 26 1.47 -20.74 6.45
N ARG A 27 0.59 -19.82 6.86
CA ARG A 27 0.97 -18.44 7.22
C ARG A 27 2.11 -18.39 8.25
N SER A 28 1.95 -19.15 9.34
CA SER A 28 2.97 -19.22 10.40
C SER A 28 4.31 -19.79 9.91
N LYS A 29 4.31 -20.79 9.02
CA LYS A 29 5.54 -21.34 8.45
C LYS A 29 6.28 -20.31 7.59
N ILE A 30 5.57 -19.53 6.77
CA ILE A 30 6.18 -18.48 5.92
C ILE A 30 6.80 -17.40 6.78
N GLY A 31 6.07 -16.92 7.80
CA GLY A 31 6.58 -15.92 8.73
C GLY A 31 7.87 -16.38 9.41
N THR A 32 7.89 -17.64 9.86
CA THR A 32 9.09 -18.26 10.45
C THR A 32 10.23 -18.34 9.42
N TYR A 33 9.94 -18.73 8.18
CA TYR A 33 10.94 -18.81 7.11
C TYR A 33 11.61 -17.46 6.82
N TYR A 34 10.82 -16.38 6.67
CA TYR A 34 11.39 -15.04 6.49
C TYR A 34 12.26 -14.62 7.67
N GLN A 35 11.83 -14.88 8.89
CA GLN A 35 12.59 -14.56 10.10
C GLN A 35 13.94 -15.30 10.13
N GLU A 36 13.98 -16.59 9.81
CA GLU A 36 15.23 -17.37 9.76
C GLU A 36 16.18 -16.86 8.67
N MET A 37 15.65 -16.52 7.49
CA MET A 37 16.48 -15.94 6.42
C MET A 37 17.06 -14.58 6.79
N LEU A 38 16.25 -13.74 7.44
CA LEU A 38 16.68 -12.41 7.90
C LEU A 38 17.66 -12.47 9.08
N LYS A 39 17.66 -13.53 9.91
CA LYS A 39 18.73 -13.75 10.89
C LYS A 39 20.09 -13.94 10.22
N SER A 40 20.11 -14.64 9.08
CA SER A 40 21.35 -14.90 8.34
C SER A 40 21.77 -13.71 7.46
N ASN A 41 20.79 -12.98 6.91
CA ASN A 41 21.02 -11.86 5.99
C ASN A 41 20.14 -10.64 6.36
N PRO A 42 20.47 -9.91 7.45
CA PRO A 42 19.58 -8.92 8.05
C PRO A 42 19.35 -7.65 7.21
N THR A 43 20.21 -7.42 6.22
CA THR A 43 20.18 -6.24 5.33
C THR A 43 19.84 -6.58 3.87
N ASN A 44 19.40 -7.81 3.59
CA ASN A 44 19.00 -8.19 2.24
C ASN A 44 17.68 -7.47 1.88
N SER A 45 17.75 -6.48 1.00
CA SER A 45 16.62 -5.62 0.63
C SER A 45 15.43 -6.42 0.07
N LEU A 46 15.69 -7.44 -0.76
CA LEU A 46 14.65 -8.28 -1.34
C LEU A 46 13.89 -9.08 -0.25
N LEU A 47 14.60 -9.65 0.72
CA LEU A 47 13.97 -10.36 1.83
C LEU A 47 13.17 -9.42 2.73
N LEU A 48 13.71 -8.24 3.04
CA LEU A 48 13.04 -7.22 3.84
C LEU A 48 11.75 -6.75 3.16
N ARG A 49 11.81 -6.43 1.86
CA ARG A 49 10.66 -6.00 1.07
C ARG A 49 9.59 -7.08 0.99
N ASN A 50 9.96 -8.31 0.65
CA ASN A 50 9.00 -9.41 0.51
C ASN A 50 8.35 -9.78 1.85
N TYR A 51 9.10 -9.70 2.95
CA TYR A 51 8.53 -9.91 4.28
C TYR A 51 7.59 -8.76 4.68
N GLY A 52 7.95 -7.50 4.39
CA GLY A 52 7.05 -6.36 4.56
C GLY A 52 5.72 -6.53 3.82
N LYS A 53 5.78 -6.97 2.55
CA LYS A 53 4.59 -7.27 1.74
C LYS A 53 3.74 -8.40 2.34
N PHE A 54 4.38 -9.48 2.78
CA PHE A 54 3.68 -10.56 3.48
C PHE A 54 2.98 -10.07 4.75
N LEU A 55 3.64 -9.22 5.55
CA LEU A 55 3.06 -8.65 6.76
C LEU A 55 1.85 -7.76 6.45
N GLN A 56 1.92 -6.93 5.41
CA GLN A 56 0.82 -6.06 4.98
C GLN A 56 -0.37 -6.84 4.41
N GLU A 57 -0.13 -7.74 3.46
CA GLU A 57 -1.20 -8.36 2.66
C GLU A 57 -1.79 -9.61 3.33
N VAL A 58 -0.97 -10.37 4.06
CA VAL A 58 -1.35 -11.69 4.60
C VAL A 58 -1.61 -11.64 6.11
N GLU A 59 -0.71 -11.01 6.87
CA GLU A 59 -0.85 -10.90 8.34
C GLU A 59 -1.67 -9.66 8.74
N ARG A 60 -1.86 -8.69 7.83
CA ARG A 60 -2.49 -7.39 8.10
C ARG A 60 -1.81 -6.62 9.24
N ASP A 61 -0.51 -6.85 9.45
CA ASP A 61 0.34 -6.16 10.42
C ASP A 61 1.05 -4.99 9.75
N THR A 62 0.32 -3.88 9.59
CA THR A 62 0.80 -2.69 8.90
C THR A 62 1.96 -2.01 9.63
N VAL A 63 2.01 -2.10 10.97
CA VAL A 63 3.08 -1.51 11.78
C VAL A 63 4.40 -2.22 11.52
N LYS A 64 4.42 -3.56 11.52
CA LYS A 64 5.65 -4.28 11.14
C LYS A 64 5.95 -4.11 9.66
N ALA A 65 4.95 -4.09 8.78
CA ALA A 65 5.18 -3.86 7.35
C ALA A 65 5.93 -2.54 7.11
N GLU A 66 5.52 -1.45 7.78
CA GLU A 66 6.21 -0.15 7.72
C GLU A 66 7.67 -0.26 8.20
N GLU A 67 7.94 -0.95 9.31
CA GLU A 67 9.32 -1.19 9.78
C GLU A 67 10.18 -1.89 8.70
N TYR A 68 9.65 -2.96 8.10
CA TYR A 68 10.39 -3.76 7.13
C TYR A 68 10.58 -3.05 5.78
N TYR A 69 9.60 -2.27 5.33
CA TYR A 69 9.76 -1.41 4.16
C TYR A 69 10.80 -0.32 4.41
N GLY A 70 10.76 0.35 5.58
CA GLY A 70 11.78 1.34 5.94
C GLY A 70 13.20 0.74 5.94
N ARG A 71 13.36 -0.47 6.49
CA ARG A 71 14.65 -1.19 6.46
C ARG A 71 15.08 -1.58 5.04
N ALA A 72 14.15 -1.99 4.19
CA ALA A 72 14.43 -2.31 2.79
C ALA A 72 14.88 -1.08 1.99
N ILE A 73 14.24 0.07 2.21
CA ILE A 73 14.65 1.36 1.63
C ILE A 73 16.06 1.73 2.10
N LEU A 74 16.38 1.59 3.39
CA LEU A 74 17.73 1.85 3.88
C LEU A 74 18.78 0.92 3.28
N ALA A 75 18.42 -0.34 3.01
CA ALA A 75 19.31 -1.31 2.37
C ALA A 75 19.49 -1.06 0.87
N SER A 76 18.46 -0.55 0.18
CA SER A 76 18.47 -0.27 -1.26
C SER A 76 17.60 0.96 -1.58
N PRO A 77 18.13 2.19 -1.43
CA PRO A 77 17.34 3.42 -1.55
C PRO A 77 16.71 3.67 -2.93
N GLY A 78 17.24 3.03 -3.98
CA GLY A 78 16.75 3.15 -5.36
C GLY A 78 15.85 2.01 -5.82
N ASP A 79 15.31 1.19 -4.90
CA ASP A 79 14.34 0.16 -5.27
C ASP A 79 12.95 0.80 -5.42
N GLY A 80 12.54 1.04 -6.67
CA GLY A 80 11.24 1.65 -6.99
C GLY A 80 10.05 0.83 -6.49
N GLU A 81 10.18 -0.50 -6.42
CA GLU A 81 9.10 -1.37 -5.96
C GLU A 81 8.86 -1.17 -4.46
N VAL A 82 9.92 -1.15 -3.62
CA VAL A 82 9.72 -0.89 -2.18
C VAL A 82 9.25 0.53 -1.89
N LEU A 83 9.71 1.52 -2.66
CA LEU A 83 9.25 2.90 -2.53
C LEU A 83 7.74 3.01 -2.82
N SER A 84 7.27 2.38 -3.90
CA SER A 84 5.83 2.38 -4.23
C SER A 84 4.98 1.60 -3.22
N LEU A 85 5.46 0.45 -2.72
CA LEU A 85 4.79 -0.29 -1.64
C LEU A 85 4.70 0.53 -0.35
N TYR A 86 5.75 1.29 -0.02
CA TYR A 86 5.76 2.11 1.17
C TYR A 86 4.84 3.33 1.05
N GLY A 87 4.83 3.99 -0.11
CA GLY A 87 3.87 5.07 -0.42
C GLY A 87 2.42 4.58 -0.32
N LYS A 88 2.13 3.41 -0.90
CA LYS A 88 0.81 2.76 -0.77
C LYS A 88 0.43 2.48 0.68
N LEU A 89 1.33 1.93 1.50
CA LEU A 89 1.05 1.65 2.91
C LEU A 89 0.72 2.92 3.69
N ILE A 90 1.45 4.01 3.45
CA ILE A 90 1.20 5.31 4.09
C ILE A 90 -0.18 5.83 3.69
N TRP A 91 -0.53 5.78 2.41
CA TRP A 91 -1.86 6.17 1.95
C TRP A 91 -2.98 5.35 2.61
N GLU A 92 -2.86 4.02 2.60
CA GLU A 92 -3.86 3.10 3.15
C GLU A 92 -4.05 3.25 4.67
N THR A 93 -2.98 3.58 5.41
CA THR A 93 -3.01 3.60 6.89
C THR A 93 -3.22 4.98 7.49
N GLN A 94 -2.74 6.02 6.82
CA GLN A 94 -2.64 7.37 7.38
C GLN A 94 -3.39 8.41 6.55
N ARG A 95 -3.71 8.11 5.28
CA ARG A 95 -4.24 9.09 4.31
C ARG A 95 -3.39 10.37 4.23
N ASP A 96 -2.08 10.21 4.44
CA ASP A 96 -1.09 11.28 4.34
C ASP A 96 -0.66 11.40 2.87
N GLU A 97 -1.40 12.22 2.12
CA GLU A 97 -1.22 12.40 0.67
C GLU A 97 0.18 12.91 0.32
N ASP A 98 0.66 13.96 1.01
CA ASP A 98 1.97 14.57 0.76
C ASP A 98 3.10 13.54 0.92
N ARG A 99 3.06 12.77 2.02
CA ARG A 99 4.09 11.77 2.30
C ARG A 99 3.99 10.58 1.35
N ALA A 100 2.78 10.10 1.05
CA ALA A 100 2.57 9.02 0.09
C ALA A 100 3.07 9.42 -1.31
N LYS A 101 2.67 10.59 -1.80
CA LYS A 101 3.06 11.14 -3.09
C LYS A 101 4.59 11.28 -3.20
N SER A 102 5.26 11.76 -2.16
CA SER A 102 6.72 11.86 -2.12
C SER A 102 7.42 10.52 -2.37
N TYR A 103 6.91 9.41 -1.83
CA TYR A 103 7.46 8.09 -2.08
C TYR A 103 7.14 7.58 -3.50
N PHE A 104 5.95 7.86 -4.02
CA PHE A 104 5.62 7.51 -5.40
C PHE A 104 6.46 8.29 -6.43
N ASP A 105 6.70 9.58 -6.20
CA ASP A 105 7.57 10.38 -7.07
C ASP A 105 9.01 9.82 -7.08
N GLN A 106 9.53 9.41 -5.92
CA GLN A 106 10.82 8.73 -5.82
C GLN A 106 10.80 7.36 -6.54
N ALA A 107 9.71 6.61 -6.42
CA ALA A 107 9.56 5.30 -7.06
C ALA A 107 9.61 5.40 -8.59
N VAL A 108 8.85 6.35 -9.18
CA VAL A 108 8.85 6.59 -10.63
C VAL A 108 10.21 7.12 -11.11
N HIS A 109 10.88 7.95 -10.31
CA HIS A 109 12.23 8.39 -10.66
C HIS A 109 13.23 7.22 -10.68
N ALA A 110 13.11 6.28 -9.74
CA ALA A 110 13.99 5.12 -9.64
C ALA A 110 13.71 4.05 -10.71
N ALA A 111 12.43 3.86 -11.07
CA ALA A 111 11.98 2.82 -12.00
C ALA A 111 10.90 3.35 -12.96
N PRO A 112 11.27 4.24 -13.91
CA PRO A 112 10.31 4.95 -14.76
C PRO A 112 9.55 4.06 -15.75
N ASP A 113 10.11 2.90 -16.09
CA ASP A 113 9.52 1.95 -17.04
C ASP A 113 8.87 0.74 -16.34
N ASP A 114 8.84 0.72 -15.00
CA ASP A 114 8.24 -0.39 -14.24
C ASP A 114 6.72 -0.23 -14.16
N CYS A 115 5.99 -1.15 -14.80
CA CYS A 115 4.54 -1.08 -14.89
C CYS A 115 3.84 -1.24 -13.52
N MET A 116 4.45 -1.92 -12.55
CA MET A 116 3.90 -2.08 -11.21
C MET A 116 4.01 -0.77 -10.43
N VAL A 117 5.15 -0.07 -10.57
CA VAL A 117 5.34 1.25 -9.97
C VAL A 117 4.38 2.27 -10.57
N LEU A 118 4.32 2.34 -11.91
CA LEU A 118 3.42 3.26 -12.60
C LEU A 118 1.94 2.98 -12.28
N GLY A 119 1.54 1.70 -12.26
CA GLY A 119 0.18 1.30 -11.93
C GLY A 119 -0.20 1.65 -10.48
N SER A 120 0.71 1.41 -9.54
CA SER A 120 0.47 1.74 -8.13
C SER A 120 0.34 3.26 -7.93
N TYR A 121 1.16 4.05 -8.63
CA TYR A 121 1.07 5.49 -8.54
C TYR A 121 -0.22 6.04 -9.16
N ALA A 122 -0.60 5.55 -10.34
CA ALA A 122 -1.85 5.93 -10.98
C ALA A 122 -3.07 5.62 -10.09
N HIS A 123 -3.06 4.47 -9.42
CA HIS A 123 -4.13 4.10 -8.48
C HIS A 123 -4.19 5.05 -7.28
N PHE A 124 -3.04 5.40 -6.69
CA PHE A 124 -2.98 6.41 -5.62
C PHE A 124 -3.54 7.76 -6.06
N MET A 125 -3.14 8.25 -7.24
CA MET A 125 -3.58 9.54 -7.75
C MET A 125 -5.10 9.58 -7.96
N TRP A 126 -5.69 8.48 -8.46
CA TRP A 126 -7.15 8.35 -8.58
C TRP A 126 -7.81 8.46 -7.20
N GLU A 127 -7.41 7.62 -6.24
CA GLU A 127 -8.03 7.60 -4.91
C GLU A 127 -7.90 8.93 -4.17
N ALA A 128 -6.76 9.63 -4.31
CA ALA A 128 -6.55 10.93 -3.69
C ALA A 128 -7.44 12.03 -4.30
N GLU A 129 -7.65 12.01 -5.62
CA GLU A 129 -8.56 12.95 -6.30
C GLU A 129 -10.03 12.74 -5.86
N GLU A 130 -10.46 11.48 -5.74
CA GLU A 130 -11.81 11.14 -5.25
C GLU A 130 -12.01 11.60 -3.79
N ASP A 131 -11.03 11.37 -2.91
CA ASP A 131 -11.07 11.81 -1.51
C ASP A 131 -11.15 13.35 -1.41
N GLU A 132 -10.45 14.07 -2.29
CA GLU A 132 -10.52 15.54 -2.35
C GLU A 132 -11.89 16.04 -2.84
N GLU A 133 -12.44 15.44 -3.91
CA GLU A 133 -13.75 15.81 -4.45
C GLU A 133 -14.87 15.59 -3.42
N LEU A 134 -14.88 14.44 -2.74
CA LEU A 134 -15.82 14.13 -1.67
C LEU A 134 -15.69 15.12 -0.49
N GLY A 135 -14.48 15.54 -0.16
CA GLY A 135 -14.23 16.56 0.86
C GLY A 135 -14.81 17.93 0.48
N ARG A 136 -14.68 18.32 -0.80
CA ARG A 136 -15.22 19.59 -1.32
C ARG A 136 -16.74 19.58 -1.39
N GLU A 137 -17.37 18.50 -1.82
CA GLU A 137 -18.83 18.37 -1.86
C GLU A 137 -19.43 18.46 -0.45
N GLN A 138 -18.82 17.80 0.54
CA GLN A 138 -19.25 17.86 1.95
C GLN A 138 -19.04 19.24 2.59
N ALA A 139 -18.08 20.03 2.11
CA ALA A 139 -17.88 21.42 2.56
C ALA A 139 -18.87 22.42 1.92
N SER A 140 -19.53 22.05 0.82
CA SER A 140 -20.44 22.92 0.06
C SER A 140 -21.87 23.17 0.60
N PRO A 141 -22.44 22.49 1.64
CA PRO A 141 -23.85 22.70 2.00
C PRO A 141 -24.22 24.02 2.70
N ALA A 142 -23.30 24.97 2.93
CA ALA A 142 -23.57 26.11 3.82
C ALA A 142 -23.50 27.52 3.21
N ILE A 143 -23.18 27.68 1.92
CA ILE A 143 -22.95 29.02 1.34
C ILE A 143 -24.16 29.58 0.55
N VAL A 144 -25.21 28.79 0.27
CA VAL A 144 -26.25 29.21 -0.70
C VAL A 144 -27.54 29.81 -0.10
N GLU A 145 -27.71 29.93 1.22
CA GLU A 145 -28.88 30.62 1.79
C GLU A 145 -28.51 31.64 2.86
N ALA A 146 -28.08 32.83 2.42
CA ALA A 146 -28.11 34.04 3.24
C ALA A 146 -28.14 35.32 2.37
N PHE A 147 -29.15 35.48 1.52
CA PHE A 147 -29.56 36.79 0.96
C PHE A 147 -31.07 36.84 0.75
#